data_AF-A0AAT9P6M3-F1
#
_entry.id   AF-A0AAT9P6M3-F1
#
_cell.length_a   1.000
_cell.length_b   1.000
_cell.length_c   1.000
_cell.angle_alpha   90.00
_cell.angle_beta   90.00
_cell.angle_gamma   90.00
#
_symmetry.space_group_name_H-M   'P 1'
#
loop_
_entity.id
_entity.type
_entity.pdbx_description
1 polymer ?
#
loop_
_entity_poly.entity_id
_entity_poly.type
_entity_poly.pdbx_seq_one_letter_code
_entity_poly.pdbx_strand_id
1 'polypeptide(L)'
;MTNLNDVIVDVDSLKLKVDALNHLAFTNLETIENRLEQQWITENITLKHVTEEQVQDLYILSTIISDIWKSVEKLQEEIKKA
;
A
#
# COMPACT_ATOMS: atom_id res chain seq x y z
N MET A 1 21.73 11.12 -22.22
CA MET A 1 21.63 9.65 -22.30
C MET A 1 21.58 9.18 -20.86
N THR A 2 20.43 8.73 -20.37
CA THR A 2 20.33 8.17 -19.02
C THR A 2 21.12 6.86 -19.00
N ASN A 3 22.04 6.69 -18.04
CA ASN A 3 22.82 5.47 -17.96
C ASN A 3 21.94 4.34 -17.38
N LEU A 4 22.09 3.12 -17.87
CA LEU A 4 21.37 1.94 -17.34
C LEU A 4 21.55 1.81 -15.83
N ASN A 5 22.74 2.15 -15.32
CA ASN A 5 23.02 2.15 -13.88
C ASN A 5 22.15 3.16 -13.11
N ASP A 6 21.85 4.32 -13.68
CA ASP A 6 21.00 5.33 -13.03
C ASP A 6 19.55 4.81 -12.91
N VAL A 7 19.07 4.15 -13.98
CA VAL A 7 17.73 3.52 -14.01
C VAL A 7 17.62 2.40 -12.98
N ILE A 8 18.67 1.58 -12.81
CA ILE A 8 18.69 0.52 -11.78
C ILE A 8 18.55 1.12 -10.38
N VAL A 9 19.33 2.16 -10.07
CA VAL A 9 19.29 2.83 -8.76
C VAL A 9 17.91 3.44 -8.49
N ASP A 10 17.30 4.07 -9.50
CA ASP A 10 15.97 4.66 -9.38
C ASP A 10 14.89 3.59 -9.14
N VAL A 11 14.98 2.44 -9.83
CA VAL A 11 14.03 1.32 -9.68
C VAL A 11 14.19 0.63 -8.33
N ASP A 12 15.42 0.44 -7.84
CA ASP A 12 15.65 -0.11 -6.50
C ASP A 12 15.13 0.85 -5.41
N SER A 13 15.33 2.17 -5.57
CA SER A 13 14.75 3.19 -4.70
C SER A 13 13.22 3.18 -4.72
N LEU A 14 12.62 3.02 -5.91
CA LEU A 14 11.18 2.90 -6.06
C LEU A 14 10.65 1.65 -5.36
N LYS A 15 11.32 0.50 -5.50
CA LYS A 15 10.97 -0.74 -4.81
C LYS A 15 10.90 -0.56 -3.30
N LEU A 16 11.95 0.01 -2.70
CA LEU A 16 12.00 0.27 -1.26
C LEU A 16 10.84 1.16 -0.78
N LYS A 17 10.48 2.19 -1.56
CA LYS A 17 9.37 3.09 -1.21
C LYS A 17 8.02 2.38 -1.30
N VAL A 18 7.82 1.57 -2.35
CA VAL A 18 6.56 0.83 -2.53
C VAL A 18 6.43 -0.27 -1.48
N ASP A 19 7.52 -0.95 -1.11
CA ASP A 19 7.53 -1.90 0.01
C ASP A 19 7.12 -1.24 1.33
N ALA A 20 7.67 -0.06 1.63
CA ALA A 20 7.31 0.70 2.82
C ALA A 20 5.83 1.14 2.81
N LEU A 21 5.33 1.60 1.66
CA LEU A 21 3.92 1.96 1.49
C LEU A 21 2.99 0.75 1.66
N ASN A 22 3.38 -0.42 1.13
CA ASN A 22 2.63 -1.65 1.26
C ASN A 22 2.52 -2.09 2.72
N HIS A 23 3.64 -2.04 3.46
CA HIS A 23 3.65 -2.32 4.88
C HIS A 23 2.77 -1.33 5.68
N LEU A 24 2.90 -0.03 5.41
CA LEU A 24 2.09 1.01 6.07
C LEU A 24 0.59 0.82 5.79
N ALA A 25 0.21 0.52 4.55
CA ALA A 25 -1.17 0.27 4.17
C ALA A 25 -1.74 -0.94 4.92
N PHE A 26 -0.97 -2.04 5.00
CA PHE A 26 -1.38 -3.24 5.75
C PHE A 26 -1.58 -2.94 7.24
N THR A 27 -0.61 -2.28 7.89
CA THR A 27 -0.73 -1.92 9.31
C THR A 27 -1.91 -1.00 9.60
N ASN A 28 -2.17 -0.04 8.71
CA ASN A 28 -3.32 0.86 8.85
C ASN A 28 -4.64 0.11 8.67
N LEU A 29 -4.70 -0.83 7.73
CA LEU A 29 -5.87 -1.67 7.48
C LEU A 29 -6.19 -2.53 8.72
N GLU A 30 -5.20 -3.24 9.26
CA GLU A 30 -5.35 -4.00 10.51
C GLU A 30 -5.79 -3.10 11.68
N THR A 31 -5.21 -1.90 11.80
CA THR A 31 -5.56 -0.96 12.86
C THR A 31 -7.02 -0.50 12.76
N ILE A 32 -7.51 -0.21 11.56
CA ILE A 32 -8.88 0.28 11.37
C ILE A 32 -9.90 -0.86 11.54
N GLU A 33 -9.57 -2.08 11.12
CA GLU A 33 -10.40 -3.27 11.35
C GLU A 33 -10.53 -3.55 12.85
N ASN A 34 -9.42 -3.48 13.59
CA ASN A 34 -9.44 -3.58 15.05
C ASN A 34 -10.29 -2.49 15.73
N ARG A 35 -10.41 -1.29 15.13
CA ARG A 35 -11.32 -0.25 15.63
C ARG A 35 -12.78 -0.60 15.44
N LEU A 36 -13.14 -1.26 14.33
CA LEU A 36 -14.50 -1.74 14.12
C LEU A 36 -14.93 -2.83 15.11
N GLU A 37 -13.98 -3.47 15.79
CA GLU A 37 -14.27 -4.43 16.86
C GLU A 37 -14.51 -3.76 18.22
N GLN A 38 -14.20 -2.46 18.35
CA GLN A 38 -14.33 -1.76 19.63
C GLN A 38 -15.79 -1.39 19.93
N GLN A 39 -16.23 -1.67 21.14
CA GLN A 39 -17.61 -1.42 21.58
C GLN A 39 -18.01 0.07 21.45
N TRP A 40 -17.12 1.00 21.83
CA TRP A 40 -17.39 2.44 21.74
C TRP A 40 -17.48 2.97 20.30
N ILE A 41 -16.94 2.23 19.32
CA ILE A 41 -17.13 2.51 17.89
C ILE A 41 -18.46 1.92 17.41
N THR A 42 -18.71 0.65 17.71
CA THR A 42 -19.87 -0.10 17.19
C THR A 42 -21.21 0.35 17.75
N GLU A 43 -21.24 0.87 18.98
CA GLU A 43 -22.45 1.41 19.61
C GLU A 43 -22.83 2.80 19.08
N ASN A 44 -21.91 3.52 18.44
CA ASN A 44 -22.17 4.82 17.84
C ASN A 44 -22.30 4.68 16.32
N ILE A 45 -23.53 4.83 15.81
CA ILE A 45 -23.85 4.64 14.39
C ILE A 45 -23.00 5.52 13.47
N THR A 46 -22.76 6.78 13.83
CA THR A 46 -21.95 7.70 13.04
C THR A 46 -20.49 7.29 13.01
N LEU A 47 -19.92 6.95 14.17
CA LEU A 47 -18.53 6.50 14.25
C LEU A 47 -18.32 5.18 13.51
N LYS A 48 -19.26 4.23 13.67
CA LYS A 48 -19.26 2.97 12.95
C LYS A 48 -19.23 3.20 11.43
N HIS A 49 -20.15 4.03 10.91
CA HIS A 49 -20.23 4.29 9.48
C HIS A 49 -18.97 4.95 8.92
N VAL A 50 -18.44 5.97 9.60
CA VAL A 50 -17.18 6.63 9.21
C VAL A 50 -16.00 5.64 9.23
N THR A 51 -15.97 4.75 10.21
CA THR A 51 -14.90 3.74 10.31
C THR A 51 -15.03 2.69 9.20
N GLU A 52 -16.24 2.29 8.82
CA GLU A 52 -16.50 1.41 7.68
C GLU A 52 -16.07 2.04 6.35
N GLU A 53 -16.34 3.33 6.13
CA GLU A 53 -15.84 4.08 4.96
C GLU A 53 -14.31 4.11 4.92
N GLN A 54 -13.66 4.38 6.07
CA GLN A 54 -12.19 4.37 6.18
C GLN A 54 -11.58 3.00 5.85
N VAL A 55 -12.23 1.90 6.24
CA VAL A 55 -11.83 0.54 5.85
C VAL A 55 -11.88 0.38 4.34
N GLN A 56 -13.00 0.77 3.70
CA GLN A 56 -13.14 0.66 2.24
C GLN A 56 -12.08 1.48 1.50
N ASP A 57 -11.81 2.71 1.93
CA ASP A 57 -10.77 3.56 1.36
C ASP A 57 -9.38 2.91 1.47
N LEU A 58 -9.06 2.33 2.64
CA LEU A 58 -7.79 1.64 2.86
C LEU A 58 -7.66 0.36 2.03
N TYR A 59 -8.75 -0.37 1.78
CA TYR A 59 -8.76 -1.52 0.86
C TYR A 59 -8.47 -1.11 -0.59
N ILE A 60 -9.04 0.02 -1.05
CA ILE A 60 -8.75 0.55 -2.38
C ILE A 60 -7.26 0.94 -2.47
N LEU A 61 -6.76 1.67 -1.47
CA LEU A 61 -5.35 2.10 -1.42
C LEU A 61 -4.39 0.91 -1.38
N SER A 62 -4.65 -0.11 -0.55
CA SER A 62 -3.80 -1.30 -0.45
C SER A 62 -3.77 -2.08 -1.76
N THR A 63 -4.90 -2.16 -2.46
CA THR A 63 -5.00 -2.79 -3.80
C THR A 63 -4.12 -2.05 -4.81
N ILE A 64 -4.24 -0.72 -4.89
CA ILE A 64 -3.45 0.11 -5.82
C ILE A 64 -1.96 -0.02 -5.52
N ILE A 65 -1.56 0.03 -4.23
CA ILE A 65 -0.16 -0.13 -3.83
C ILE A 65 0.36 -1.52 -4.21
N SER A 66 -0.43 -2.58 -4.01
CA SER A 66 -0.07 -3.94 -4.42
C SER A 66 0.16 -4.06 -5.92
N ASP A 67 -0.68 -3.41 -6.73
CA ASP A 67 -0.54 -3.45 -8.19
C ASP A 67 0.66 -2.63 -8.69
N ILE A 68 0.96 -1.49 -8.07
CA ILE A 68 2.19 -0.74 -8.32
C ILE A 68 3.40 -1.60 -7.94
N TRP A 69 3.36 -2.28 -6.79
CA TRP A 69 4.43 -3.15 -6.32
C TRP A 69 4.76 -4.24 -7.35
N LYS A 70 3.76 -4.99 -7.83
CA LYS A 70 3.94 -6.00 -8.89
C LYS A 70 4.52 -5.40 -10.16
N SER A 71 4.09 -4.19 -10.53
CA SER A 71 4.60 -3.49 -11.72
C SER A 71 6.08 -3.12 -11.58
N VAL A 72 6.49 -2.68 -10.39
CA VAL A 72 7.90 -2.37 -10.08
C VAL A 72 8.75 -3.64 -10.04
N GLU A 73 8.26 -4.73 -9.47
CA GLU A 73 8.96 -6.01 -9.49
C GLU A 73 9.20 -6.50 -10.92
N LYS A 74 8.15 -6.44 -11.76
CA LYS A 74 8.26 -6.79 -13.18
C LYS A 74 9.27 -5.91 -13.91
N LEU A 75 9.25 -4.59 -13.67
CA LEU A 75 10.23 -3.66 -14.25
C LEU A 75 11.66 -4.03 -13.84
N GLN A 76 11.87 -4.39 -12.57
CA GLN A 76 13.18 -4.83 -12.08
C GLN A 76 13.64 -6.12 -12.76
N GLU A 77 12.74 -7.07 -13.02
CA GLU A 77 13.05 -8.29 -13.76
C GLU A 77 13.39 -8.01 -15.24
N GLU A 78 12.68 -7.09 -15.88
CA GLU A 78 12.94 -6.70 -17.26
C GLU A 78 14.30 -6.01 -17.41
N ILE A 79 14.66 -5.12 -16.48
CA ILE A 79 15.97 -4.47 -16.47
C ILE A 79 17.11 -5.49 -16.28
N LYS A 80 16.92 -6.52 -15.43
CA LYS A 80 17.93 -7.58 -15.23
C LYS A 80 18.17 -8.44 -16.48
N LYS A 81 17.24 -8.45 -17.43
CA LYS A 81 17.34 -9.20 -18.70
C LYS A 81 17.97 -8.39 -19.84
N ALA A 82 18.00 -7.07 -19.71
CA ALA A 82 18.55 -6.13 -20.70
C ALA A 82 20.08 -5.97 -20.53
#